data_AF-A0A387BS78-F1
#
_entry.id   AF-A0A387BS78-F1
#
_cell.length_a   1.000
_cell.length_b   1.000
_cell.length_c   1.000
_cell.angle_alpha   90.00
_cell.angle_beta   90.00
_cell.angle_gamma   90.00
#
_symmetry.space_group_name_H-M   'P 1'
#
loop_
_entity.id
_entity.type
_entity.pdbx_description
1 polymer ?
#
loop_
_entity_poly.entity_id
_entity_poly.type
_entity_poly.pdbx_seq_one_letter_code
_entity_poly.pdbx_strand_id
1 'polypeptide(L)'
;MQQLETSKVELDVIPVGEDGWRVSIQGADRANPFALLGFVTTAGPVFEVCVIGRPGDAIVASTLDDAVEVLRPPADEVEGILAGIRH
;
A
#
# COMPACT_ATOMS: atom_id res chain seq x y z
N MET A 1 -5.92 -30.45 9.95
CA MET A 1 -5.48 -29.07 10.29
C MET A 1 -5.42 -28.32 8.97
N GLN A 2 -6.51 -27.67 8.56
CA GLN A 2 -6.49 -26.81 7.37
C GLN A 2 -5.91 -25.46 7.85
N GLN A 3 -4.75 -25.09 7.32
CA GLN A 3 -4.20 -23.75 7.51
C GLN A 3 -5.22 -22.76 6.95
N LEU A 4 -5.68 -21.82 7.77
CA LEU A 4 -6.38 -20.65 7.24
C LEU A 4 -5.35 -19.87 6.42
N GLU A 5 -5.35 -20.08 5.11
CA GLU A 5 -4.79 -19.11 4.18
C GLU A 5 -5.57 -17.83 4.39
N THR A 6 -5.04 -16.93 5.22
CA THR A 6 -5.55 -15.58 5.35
C THR A 6 -5.30 -14.94 4.00
N SER A 7 -6.34 -14.84 3.17
CA SER A 7 -6.24 -14.26 1.83
C SER A 7 -5.65 -12.86 1.97
N LYS A 8 -4.47 -12.66 1.38
CA LYS A 8 -3.83 -11.34 1.37
C LYS A 8 -4.71 -10.37 0.58
N VAL A 9 -4.74 -9.12 1.03
CA VAL A 9 -5.44 -8.03 0.34
C VAL A 9 -4.73 -7.76 -0.98
N GLU A 10 -5.42 -7.88 -2.11
CA GLU A 10 -4.82 -7.54 -3.40
C GLU A 10 -4.62 -6.03 -3.56
N LEU A 11 -3.50 -5.62 -4.18
CA LEU A 11 -3.11 -4.21 -4.33
C LEU A 11 -2.92 -3.86 -5.81
N ASP A 12 -3.48 -2.72 -6.21
CA ASP A 12 -3.15 -2.07 -7.47
C ASP A 12 -1.87 -1.25 -7.31
N VAL A 13 -0.85 -1.56 -8.13
CA VAL A 13 0.42 -0.84 -8.20
C VAL A 13 0.51 -0.17 -9.57
N ILE A 14 0.28 1.14 -9.62
CA ILE A 14 0.17 1.89 -10.87
C ILE A 14 1.38 2.82 -11.00
N PRO A 15 2.17 2.72 -12.08
CA PRO A 15 3.26 3.67 -12.34
C PRO A 15 2.74 5.12 -12.43
N VAL A 16 3.47 6.04 -11.82
CA VAL A 16 3.23 7.49 -11.87
C VAL A 16 4.56 8.17 -12.20
N GLY A 17 4.70 8.62 -13.45
CA GLY A 17 5.97 9.16 -13.94
C GLY A 17 7.00 8.05 -14.20
N GLU A 18 8.28 8.43 -14.20
CA GLU A 18 9.39 7.51 -14.51
C GLU A 18 9.89 6.72 -13.29
N ASP A 19 9.76 7.30 -12.09
CA ASP A 19 10.41 6.83 -10.87
C ASP A 19 9.43 6.56 -9.71
N GLY A 20 8.13 6.51 -9.99
CA GLY A 20 7.10 6.51 -8.96
C GLY A 20 6.00 5.47 -9.19
N TRP A 21 5.42 5.00 -8.10
CA TRP A 21 4.24 4.13 -8.09
C TRP A 21 3.23 4.62 -7.07
N ARG A 22 1.97 4.62 -7.48
CA ARG A 22 0.81 4.77 -6.61
C ARG A 22 0.34 3.37 -6.21
N VAL A 23 0.12 3.16 -4.90
CA VAL A 23 -0.35 1.87 -4.38
C VAL A 23 -1.70 2.05 -3.72
N SER A 24 -2.68 1.25 -4.13
CA SER A 24 -4.05 1.27 -3.60
C SER A 24 -4.64 -0.13 -3.45
N ILE A 25 -5.71 -0.25 -2.66
CA ILE A 25 -6.46 -1.52 -2.55
C ILE A 25 -7.11 -1.85 -3.90
N GLN A 26 -6.88 -3.06 -4.40
CA GLN A 26 -7.41 -3.49 -5.69
C GLN A 26 -8.94 -3.60 -5.64
N GLY A 27 -9.59 -3.12 -6.71
CA GLY A 27 -11.05 -3.20 -6.86
C GLY A 27 -11.84 -2.23 -5.98
N ALA A 28 -11.17 -1.39 -5.20
CA ALA A 28 -11.81 -0.28 -4.53
C ALA A 28 -12.37 0.73 -5.54
N ASP A 29 -13.47 1.42 -5.19
CA ASP A 29 -13.98 2.52 -5.99
C ASP A 29 -12.88 3.55 -6.22
N ARG A 30 -12.63 3.92 -7.48
CA ARG A 30 -11.62 4.93 -7.85
C ARG A 30 -11.91 6.30 -7.23
N ALA A 31 -13.17 6.58 -6.91
CA ALA A 31 -13.57 7.79 -6.21
C ALA A 31 -13.32 7.73 -4.70
N ASN A 32 -13.01 6.55 -4.13
CA ASN A 32 -12.73 6.40 -2.71
C ASN A 32 -11.29 6.84 -2.40
N PRO A 33 -11.09 8.00 -1.73
CA PRO A 33 -9.75 8.48 -1.42
C PRO A 33 -9.04 7.61 -0.38
N PHE A 34 -9.77 6.85 0.45
CA PHE A 34 -9.20 6.04 1.52
C PHE A 34 -8.55 4.75 1.02
N ALA A 35 -8.90 4.31 -0.20
CA ALA A 35 -8.25 3.17 -0.83
C ALA A 35 -6.79 3.44 -1.25
N LEU A 36 -6.36 4.71 -1.29
CA LEU A 36 -4.97 5.09 -1.51
C LEU A 36 -4.16 4.85 -0.24
N LEU A 37 -3.20 3.93 -0.32
CA LEU A 37 -2.38 3.50 0.82
C LEU A 37 -1.09 4.31 0.91
N GLY A 38 -0.48 4.62 -0.25
CA GLY A 38 0.81 5.27 -0.29
C GLY A 38 1.38 5.45 -1.68
N PHE A 39 2.61 5.93 -1.68
CA PHE A 39 3.45 6.08 -2.85
C PHE A 39 4.79 5.40 -2.61
N VAL A 40 5.37 4.84 -3.66
CA VAL A 40 6.74 4.33 -3.68
C VAL A 40 7.51 5.14 -4.71
N THR A 41 8.73 5.57 -4.37
CA THR A 41 9.62 6.29 -5.30
C THR A 41 11.02 5.70 -5.30
N THR A 42 11.68 5.67 -6.46
CA THR A 42 13.10 5.30 -6.55
C THR A 42 13.98 6.42 -6.00
N ALA A 43 14.92 6.07 -5.13
CA ALA A 43 15.92 6.97 -4.55
C ALA A 43 17.31 6.32 -4.65
N GLY A 44 17.93 6.42 -5.83
CA GLY A 44 19.20 5.75 -6.11
C GLY A 44 19.02 4.22 -6.16
N PRO A 45 19.73 3.42 -5.34
CA PRO A 45 19.61 1.96 -5.35
C PRO A 45 18.44 1.41 -4.52
N VAL A 46 17.64 2.27 -3.90
CA VAL A 46 16.57 1.89 -2.97
C VAL A 46 15.22 2.48 -3.36
N PHE A 47 14.16 1.99 -2.72
CA PHE A 47 12.79 2.47 -2.84
C PHE A 47 12.35 3.13 -1.54
N GLU A 48 11.92 4.38 -1.61
CA GLU A 48 11.33 5.11 -0.49
C GLU A 48 9.82 4.93 -0.48
N VAL A 49 9.25 4.67 0.69
CA VAL A 49 7.81 4.46 0.88
C VAL A 49 7.22 5.63 1.64
N CYS A 50 6.21 6.25 1.05
CA CYS A 50 5.40 7.29 1.70
C CYS A 50 4.02 6.71 2.03
N VAL A 51 3.76 6.51 3.32
CA VAL A 51 2.49 5.94 3.82
C VAL A 51 1.47 7.06 4.06
N ILE A 52 0.29 6.98 3.43
CA ILE A 52 -0.77 7.97 3.65
C ILE A 52 -1.33 7.84 5.06
N GLY A 53 -1.23 8.92 5.84
CA GLY A 53 -1.73 8.95 7.21
C GLY A 53 -0.73 8.60 8.30
N ARG A 54 0.51 8.24 7.92
CA ARG A 54 1.62 8.05 8.86
C ARG A 54 2.81 8.93 8.44
N PRO A 55 2.70 10.27 8.56
CA PRO A 55 3.81 11.16 8.24
C PRO A 55 4.92 11.01 9.29
N GLY A 56 6.13 10.69 8.86
CA GLY A 56 7.34 10.67 9.71
C GLY A 56 8.16 9.40 9.66
N ASP A 57 7.59 8.29 9.20
CA ASP A 57 8.33 7.02 9.04
C ASP A 57 9.02 7.01 7.67
N ALA A 58 10.32 7.26 7.66
CA ALA A 58 11.15 7.06 6.47
C ALA A 58 11.39 5.55 6.30
N ILE A 59 10.50 4.88 5.55
CA ILE A 59 10.62 3.45 5.27
C ILE A 59 11.31 3.30 3.93
N VAL A 60 12.40 2.52 3.93
CA VAL A 60 13.23 2.29 2.77
C VAL A 60 13.32 0.79 2.51
N ALA A 61 13.21 0.39 1.25
CA ALA A 61 13.25 -1.00 0.82
C ALA A 61 14.23 -1.22 -0.32
N SER A 62 14.77 -2.43 -0.44
CA SER A 62 15.73 -2.80 -1.49
C SER A 62 15.05 -3.20 -2.79
N THR A 63 13.76 -3.54 -2.75
CA THR A 63 12.95 -3.91 -3.93
C THR A 63 11.60 -3.22 -3.91
N LEU A 64 10.98 -3.09 -5.10
CA LEU A 64 9.62 -2.57 -5.23
C LEU A 64 8.61 -3.46 -4.51
N ASP A 65 8.76 -4.78 -4.56
CA ASP A 65 7.84 -5.72 -3.91
C ASP A 65 7.85 -5.56 -2.38
N ASP A 66 9.03 -5.41 -1.78
CA ASP A 66 9.17 -5.14 -0.35
C ASP A 66 8.56 -3.78 0.01
N ALA A 67 8.78 -2.75 -0.83
CA ALA A 67 8.20 -1.43 -0.65
C ALA A 67 6.65 -1.45 -0.71
N VAL A 68 6.08 -2.25 -1.59
CA VAL A 68 4.64 -2.45 -1.72
C VAL A 68 4.08 -3.23 -0.53
N GLU A 69 4.80 -4.24 -0.03
CA GLU A 69 4.35 -5.02 1.13
C GLU A 69 4.24 -4.18 2.41
N VAL A 70 5.11 -3.17 2.58
CA VAL A 70 5.01 -2.18 3.67
C VAL A 70 3.65 -1.45 3.66
N LEU A 71 3.10 -1.19 2.47
CA LEU A 71 1.83 -0.50 2.32
C LEU A 71 0.63 -1.43 2.47
N ARG A 72 0.82 -2.76 2.52
CA ARG A 72 -0.30 -3.71 2.57
C ARG A 72 -0.96 -3.66 3.95
N PRO A 73 -2.25 -3.27 4.02
CA PRO A 73 -2.96 -3.32 5.28
C PRO A 73 -3.25 -4.78 5.67
N PRO A 74 -3.39 -5.07 6.97
CA PRO A 74 -4.01 -6.30 7.43
C PRO A 74 -5.39 -6.51 6.80
N ALA A 75 -5.76 -7.77 6.55
CA ALA A 75 -7.02 -8.10 5.89
C ALA A 75 -8.25 -7.63 6.68
N ASP A 76 -8.16 -7.63 8.01
CA ASP A 76 -9.18 -7.19 8.94
C ASP A 76 -9.33 -5.66 9.03
N GLU A 77 -8.36 -4.88 8.54
CA GLU A 77 -8.43 -3.41 8.51
C GLU A 77 -9.06 -2.87 7.21
N VAL A 78 -9.15 -3.68 6.15
CA VAL A 78 -9.56 -3.22 4.80
C VAL A 78 -10.97 -2.64 4.78
N GLU A 79 -11.94 -3.31 5.41
CA GLU A 79 -13.31 -2.80 5.45
C GLU A 79 -13.38 -1.45 6.16
N GLY A 80 -12.63 -1.28 7.25
CA GLY A 80 -12.50 -0.01 7.97
C GLY A 80 -11.88 1.07 7.11
N ILE A 81 -10.77 0.77 6.44
CA ILE A 81 -10.10 1.69 5.51
C ILE A 81 -11.06 2.14 4.41
N LEU A 82 -11.75 1.20 3.75
CA LEU A 82 -12.68 1.50 2.67
C LEU A 82 -13.91 2.29 3.17
N ALA A 83 -14.34 2.09 4.41
CA ALA A 83 -15.38 2.88 5.06
C ALA A 83 -14.89 4.28 5.54
N GLY A 84 -13.60 4.59 5.41
CA GLY A 84 -13.01 5.83 5.92
C GLY A 84 -12.82 5.85 7.44
N ILE A 85 -12.90 4.69 8.09
CA ILE A 85 -12.71 4.51 9.53
C ILE A 85 -11.25 4.11 9.76
N ARG A 86 -10.47 5.00 10.37
CA ARG A 86 -9.12 4.69 10.84
C ARG A 86 -9.19 4.36 12.33
N HIS A 87 -8.83 3.13 12.71
CA HIS A 87 -8.66 2.70 14.09
C HIS A 87 -7.25 3.02 14.61
#